data_AF-A0A183BAI9-F1
#
_entry.id   AF-A0A183BAI9-F1
#
_cell.length_a   1.000
_cell.length_b   1.000
_cell.length_c   1.000
_cell.angle_alpha   90.00
_cell.angle_beta   90.00
_cell.angle_gamma   90.00
#
_symmetry.space_group_name_H-M   'P 1'
#
loop_
_entity.id
_entity.type
_entity.pdbx_description
1 polymer ?
#
loop_
_entity_poly.entity_id
_entity_poly.type
_entity_poly.pdbx_seq_one_letter_code
_entity_poly.pdbx_strand_id
1 'polypeptide(L)'
;PFRTQHAIDEIVKTVQNATKRPSSSRAFVRPSGTENTVRVYAESITQPLADWLATKVAISTHQLVNGTGDPLPDPGPMPFP
;
A
#
# COMPACT_ATOMS: atom_id res chain seq x y z
N PRO A 1 -11.50 10.78 -0.76
CA PRO A 1 -11.86 9.62 0.10
C PRO A 1 -12.16 8.34 -0.69
N PHE A 2 -13.17 8.32 -1.58
CA PHE A 2 -13.56 7.11 -2.35
C PHE A 2 -12.44 6.61 -3.29
N ARG A 3 -11.78 7.51 -4.01
CA ARG A 3 -10.71 7.16 -4.97
C ARG A 3 -9.51 6.50 -4.30
N THR A 4 -9.09 7.01 -3.13
CA THR A 4 -7.97 6.47 -2.37
C THR A 4 -8.26 5.07 -1.84
N GLN A 5 -9.46 4.86 -1.27
CA GLN A 5 -9.85 3.54 -0.78
C GLN A 5 -9.89 2.52 -1.93
N HIS A 6 -10.53 2.87 -3.05
CA HIS A 6 -10.59 1.99 -4.21
C HIS A 6 -9.21 1.60 -4.73
N ALA A 7 -8.27 2.54 -4.83
CA ALA A 7 -6.90 2.25 -5.26
C ALA A 7 -6.17 1.30 -4.29
N ILE A 8 -6.32 1.52 -2.97
CA ILE A 8 -5.74 0.62 -1.95
C ILE A 8 -6.34 -0.78 -2.08
N ASP A 9 -7.66 -0.89 -2.25
CA ASP A 9 -8.35 -2.17 -2.38
C ASP A 9 -7.86 -2.95 -3.61
N GLU A 10 -7.67 -2.29 -4.75
CA GLU A 10 -7.15 -2.94 -5.96
C GLU A 10 -5.70 -3.43 -5.78
N ILE A 11 -4.84 -2.65 -5.13
CA ILE A 11 -3.47 -3.09 -4.81
C ILE A 11 -3.51 -4.31 -3.88
N VAL A 12 -4.34 -4.29 -2.83
CA VAL A 12 -4.48 -5.43 -1.91
C VAL A 12 -4.99 -6.67 -2.65
N LYS A 13 -5.99 -6.53 -3.53
CA LYS A 13 -6.52 -7.64 -4.35
C LYS A 13 -5.45 -8.27 -5.23
N THR A 14 -4.55 -7.48 -5.82
CA THR A 14 -3.47 -8.06 -6.66
C THR A 14 -2.57 -9.02 -5.87
N VAL A 15 -2.20 -8.67 -4.64
CA VAL A 15 -1.42 -9.57 -3.77
C VAL A 15 -2.23 -10.80 -3.35
N GLN A 16 -3.50 -10.61 -2.97
CA GLN A 16 -4.38 -11.73 -2.59
C GLN A 16 -4.59 -12.73 -3.73
N ASN A 17 -4.75 -12.23 -4.97
CA ASN A 17 -4.89 -13.06 -6.17
C ASN A 17 -3.60 -13.80 -6.50
N ALA A 18 -2.44 -13.13 -6.42
CA ALA A 18 -1.13 -13.74 -6.68
C ALA A 18 -0.82 -14.87 -5.69
N THR A 19 -1.16 -14.68 -4.42
CA THR A 19 -0.91 -15.66 -3.35
C THR A 19 -1.98 -16.76 -3.26
N LYS A 20 -3.09 -16.63 -4.00
CA LYS A 20 -4.29 -17.50 -3.90
C LYS A 20 -4.83 -17.62 -2.48
N ARG A 21 -4.64 -16.58 -1.65
CA ARG A 21 -5.06 -16.54 -0.24
C ARG A 21 -5.94 -15.32 0.01
N PRO A 22 -7.26 -15.41 -0.23
CA PRO A 22 -8.18 -14.31 0.05
C PRO A 22 -8.14 -13.98 1.55
N SER A 23 -8.14 -12.69 1.88
CA SER A 23 -8.04 -12.16 3.27
C SER A 23 -6.67 -12.23 3.95
N SER A 24 -5.61 -12.68 3.26
CA SER A 24 -4.28 -12.81 3.85
C SER A 24 -3.41 -11.55 3.79
N SER A 25 -3.85 -10.54 3.07
CA SER A 25 -3.16 -9.25 2.94
C SER A 25 -4.14 -8.12 3.18
N ARG A 26 -3.69 -7.08 3.89
CA ARG A 26 -4.49 -5.90 4.23
C ARG A 26 -3.60 -4.68 4.19
N ALA A 27 -4.15 -3.54 3.79
CA ALA A 27 -3.48 -2.26 3.89
C ALA A 27 -4.49 -1.15 4.16
N PHE A 28 -4.07 -0.11 4.88
CA PHE A 28 -4.86 1.09 5.08
C PHE A 28 -3.97 2.29 5.31
N VAL A 29 -4.57 3.46 5.16
CA VAL A 29 -3.89 4.74 5.20
C VAL A 29 -4.65 5.65 6.13
N ARG A 30 -3.91 6.40 6.97
CA ARG A 30 -4.50 7.41 7.85
C ARG A 30 -3.64 8.66 7.93
N PRO A 31 -4.23 9.86 8.02
CA PRO A 31 -3.46 11.06 8.37
C PRO A 31 -2.91 10.94 9.80
N SER A 32 -1.71 11.48 10.04
CA SER A 32 -1.22 11.70 11.40
C SER A 32 -1.98 12.84 12.06
N GLY A 33 -2.26 12.73 13.37
CA GLY A 33 -2.94 13.77 14.13
C GLY A 33 -1.99 14.84 14.70
N THR A 34 -0.68 14.59 14.65
CA THR A 34 0.34 15.40 15.34
C THR A 34 1.48 15.84 14.44
N GLU A 35 1.56 15.30 13.22
CA GLU A 35 2.64 15.57 12.26
C GLU A 35 2.04 15.84 10.89
N ASN A 36 2.73 16.63 10.07
CA ASN A 36 2.34 16.81 8.67
C ASN A 36 2.77 15.61 7.82
N THR A 37 2.17 14.46 8.09
CA THR A 37 2.46 13.21 7.39
C THR A 37 1.25 12.28 7.33
N VAL A 38 1.29 11.34 6.41
CA VAL A 38 0.32 10.26 6.27
C VAL A 38 1.00 8.95 6.64
N ARG A 39 0.31 8.11 7.41
CA ARG A 39 0.81 6.81 7.86
C ARG A 39 0.16 5.71 7.04
N VAL A 40 0.99 4.86 6.46
CA VAL A 40 0.59 3.67 5.71
C VAL A 40 0.89 2.46 6.57
N TYR A 41 -0.09 1.56 6.67
CA TYR A 41 0.09 0.23 7.23
C TYR A 41 -0.21 -0.81 6.16
N ALA A 42 0.61 -1.85 6.08
CA ALA A 42 0.37 -3.01 5.25
C ALA A 42 0.86 -4.27 5.93
N GLU A 43 0.16 -5.37 5.68
CA GLU A 43 0.53 -6.71 6.11
C GLU A 43 0.23 -7.73 5.01
N SER A 44 1.01 -8.80 5.00
CA SER A 44 0.84 -9.94 4.09
C SER A 44 1.44 -11.21 4.71
N ILE A 45 1.40 -12.31 3.97
CA ILE A 45 1.84 -13.64 4.41
C ILE A 45 3.36 -13.78 4.57
N THR A 46 4.13 -12.93 3.89
CA THR A 46 5.58 -12.89 3.99
C THR A 46 6.04 -11.44 4.14
N GLN A 47 7.19 -11.25 4.77
CA GLN A 47 7.78 -9.92 4.93
C GLN A 47 8.02 -9.21 3.57
N PRO A 48 8.59 -9.86 2.53
CA PRO A 48 8.76 -9.20 1.23
C PRO A 48 7.44 -8.73 0.60
N LEU A 49 6.37 -9.51 0.72
CA LEU A 49 5.05 -9.10 0.24
C LEU A 49 4.47 -7.93 1.05
N ALA A 50 4.67 -7.92 2.37
CA ALA A 50 4.25 -6.82 3.23
C ALA A 50 5.01 -5.52 2.88
N ASP A 51 6.33 -5.59 2.70
CA ASP A 51 7.18 -4.46 2.34
C ASP A 51 6.82 -3.91 0.95
N TRP A 52 6.60 -4.81 -0.02
CA TRP A 52 6.16 -4.43 -1.36
C TRP A 52 4.78 -3.77 -1.34
N LEU A 53 3.83 -4.34 -0.59
CA LEU A 53 2.47 -3.80 -0.44
C LEU A 53 2.49 -2.42 0.23
N ALA A 54 3.26 -2.25 1.31
CA ALA A 54 3.43 -0.97 2.00
C ALA A 54 3.94 0.11 1.04
N THR A 55 4.99 -0.21 0.28
CA THR A 55 5.62 0.73 -0.65
C THR A 55 4.68 1.11 -1.79
N LYS A 56 4.00 0.13 -2.42
CA LYS A 56 3.03 0.41 -3.49
C LYS A 56 1.86 1.26 -3.01
N VAL A 57 1.31 0.98 -1.83
CA VAL A 57 0.22 1.78 -1.24
C VAL A 57 0.70 3.19 -0.92
N ALA A 58 1.93 3.36 -0.41
CA ALA A 58 2.50 4.66 -0.12
C ALA A 58 2.70 5.52 -1.39
N ILE A 59 3.22 4.93 -2.47
CA ILE A 59 3.33 5.60 -3.78
C ILE A 59 1.95 6.04 -4.28
N SER A 60 0.98 5.12 -4.30
CA SER A 60 -0.38 5.42 -4.77
C SER A 60 -1.05 6.51 -3.93
N THR A 61 -0.86 6.47 -2.61
CA THR A 61 -1.37 7.49 -1.69
C THR A 61 -0.76 8.85 -2.00
N HIS A 62 0.58 8.93 -2.08
CA HIS A 62 1.29 10.17 -2.38
C HIS A 62 0.77 10.82 -3.67
N GLN A 63 0.60 10.04 -4.74
CA GLN A 63 0.07 10.53 -6.01
C GLN A 63 -1.38 11.01 -5.92
N LEU A 64 -2.25 10.24 -5.25
CA LEU A 64 -3.70 10.52 -5.20
C LEU A 64 -4.07 11.68 -4.28
N VAL A 65 -3.21 12.01 -3.29
CA VAL A 65 -3.45 13.09 -2.33
C VAL A 65 -2.53 14.29 -2.53
N ASN A 66 -1.77 14.31 -3.63
CA ASN A 66 -0.78 15.35 -3.95
C ASN A 66 0.23 15.56 -2.81
N GLY A 67 0.83 14.46 -2.33
CA GLY A 67 1.88 14.50 -1.32
C GLY A 67 3.05 15.39 -1.73
N THR A 68 3.59 16.16 -0.78
CA THR A 68 4.63 17.17 -1.02
C THR A 68 6.04 16.71 -0.65
N GLY A 69 6.18 15.57 0.01
CA GLY A 69 7.49 14.96 0.29
C GLY A 69 8.06 14.22 -0.93
N ASP A 70 9.27 13.69 -0.79
CA ASP A 70 9.90 12.93 -1.87
C ASP A 70 9.09 11.67 -2.21
N PRO A 71 8.85 11.38 -3.49
CA PRO A 71 8.20 10.15 -3.90
C PRO A 71 9.09 8.95 -3.56
N LEU A 72 8.48 7.88 -3.06
CA LEU A 72 9.19 6.64 -2.81
C LEU A 72 9.61 5.97 -4.13
N PRO A 73 10.78 5.32 -4.17
CA PRO A 73 11.21 4.56 -5.34
C PRO A 73 10.26 3.37 -5.57
N ASP A 74 10.07 3.00 -6.85
CA ASP A 74 9.29 1.82 -7.20
C ASP A 74 9.91 0.56 -6.57
N PRO A 75 9.17 -0.24 -5.77
CA PRO A 75 9.69 -1.48 -5.19
C PRO A 75 9.95 -2.58 -6.22
N GLY A 76 9.68 -2.33 -7.51
CA GLY A 76 9.89 -3.28 -8.59
C GLY A 76 8.76 -4.30 -8.73
N PRO A 77 9.00 -5.42 -9.42
CA PRO A 77 7.99 -6.47 -9.58
C PRO A 77 7.59 -7.04 -8.21
N MET A 78 6.35 -7.52 -8.12
CA MET A 78 5.86 -8.18 -6.90
C MET A 78 6.75 -9.38 -6.58
N PRO A 79 7.25 -9.52 -5.33
CA PRO A 79 8.03 -10.68 -4.95
C PRO A 79 7.16 -11.93 -5.07
N PHE A 80 7.79 -13.05 -5.42
CA PHE A 80 7.07 -14.32 -5.55
C PHE A 80 6.52 -14.76 -4.17
N PRO A 81 5.26 -15.22 -4.13
CA PRO A 81 4.65 -15.81 -2.93
C PRO A 81 5.41 -17.01 -2.36
#